data_AF-A0A6B3CY89-F1
#
_entry.id   AF-A0A6B3CY89-F1
#
_cell.length_a   1.000
_cell.length_b   1.000
_cell.length_c   1.000
_cell.angle_alpha   90.00
_cell.angle_beta   90.00
_cell.angle_gamma   90.00
#
_symmetry.space_group_name_H-M   'P 1'
#
loop_
_entity.id
_entity.type
_entity.pdbx_description
1 polymer ?
#
loop_
_entity_poly.entity_id
_entity_poly.type
_entity_poly.pdbx_seq_one_letter_code
_entity_poly.pdbx_strand_id
1 'polypeptide(L)' 'QLLRAFRTSTGMPPYAWLAQHRVARARGLLDAGLRPAEVAALVGFADQAHLTRWFRRVLGVTPAAYRNSVQDRAG' A
#
# COMPACT_ATOMS: atom_id res chain seq x y z
N GLN A 1 -24.03 1.16 13.86
CA GLN A 1 -24.14 2.59 13.49
C GLN A 1 -22.92 3.05 12.69
N LEU A 2 -21.69 3.01 13.24
CA LEU A 2 -20.44 3.51 12.60
C LEU A 2 -20.04 2.86 11.26
N LEU A 3 -20.08 1.52 11.15
CA LEU A 3 -19.68 0.80 9.92
C LEU A 3 -20.63 1.03 8.74
N ARG A 4 -21.92 1.29 9.02
CA ARG A 4 -22.93 1.56 7.98
C ARG A 4 -22.78 2.99 7.48
N ALA A 5 -22.60 3.96 8.37
CA ALA A 5 -22.37 5.37 8.03
C ALA A 5 -21.12 5.58 7.14
N PHE A 6 -20.02 4.87 7.43
CA PHE A 6 -18.81 4.98 6.61
C PHE A 6 -19.02 4.48 5.17
N ARG A 7 -19.72 3.35 5.00
CA ARG A 7 -20.08 2.80 3.68
C ARG A 7 -21.00 3.73 2.89
N THR A 8 -21.94 4.40 3.55
CA THR A 8 -22.86 5.34 2.89
C THR A 8 -22.17 6.62 2.41
N SER A 9 -21.11 7.07 3.10
CA SER A 9 -20.37 8.29 2.74
C SER A 9 -19.24 8.10 1.70
N THR A 10 -18.62 6.90 1.65
CA THR A 10 -17.43 6.66 0.81
C THR A 10 -17.62 5.56 -0.24
N GLY A 11 -18.72 4.80 -0.19
CA GLY A 11 -18.97 3.65 -1.07
C GLY A 11 -18.07 2.43 -0.79
N MET A 12 -17.16 2.49 0.19
CA MET A 12 -16.15 1.47 0.45
C MET A 12 -16.15 1.01 1.93
N PRO A 13 -15.79 -0.26 2.23
CA PRO A 13 -15.55 -0.68 3.61
C PRO A 13 -14.40 0.12 4.24
N PRO A 14 -14.48 0.51 5.53
CA PRO A 14 -13.45 1.30 6.23
C PRO A 14 -12.03 0.74 6.08
N TYR A 15 -11.92 -0.58 6.15
CA TYR A 15 -10.65 -1.28 6.00
C TYR A 15 -10.01 -1.08 4.62
N ALA A 16 -10.80 -1.11 3.55
CA ALA A 16 -10.30 -0.96 2.20
C ALA A 16 -9.85 0.48 1.91
N TRP A 17 -10.57 1.47 2.45
CA TRP A 17 -10.17 2.88 2.38
C TRP A 17 -8.84 3.14 3.10
N LEU A 18 -8.69 2.59 4.31
CA LEU A 18 -7.44 2.68 5.07
C LEU A 18 -6.29 1.97 4.35
N ALA A 19 -6.54 0.80 3.76
CA ALA A 19 -5.52 0.07 3.01
C ALA A 19 -5.03 0.84 1.79
N GLN A 20 -5.91 1.57 1.07
CA GLN A 20 -5.51 2.45 -0.02
C GLN A 20 -4.60 3.58 0.45
N HIS A 21 -4.92 4.22 1.58
CA HIS A 21 -4.06 5.26 2.18
C HIS A 21 -2.69 4.70 2.57
N ARG A 22 -2.65 3.50 3.13
CA ARG A 22 -1.39 2.81 3.47
C ARG A 22 -0.56 2.48 2.23
N VAL A 23 -1.19 2.08 1.12
CA VAL A 23 -0.48 1.87 -0.15
C VAL A 23 0.10 3.18 -0.69
N ALA A 24 -0.63 4.30 -0.61
CA ALA A 24 -0.10 5.60 -1.03
C ALA A 24 1.15 5.99 -0.24
N ARG A 25 1.16 5.77 1.09
CA ARG A 25 2.36 5.96 1.93
C ARG A 25 3.48 4.97 1.59
N ALA A 26 3.14 3.71 1.34
CA ALA A 26 4.11 2.68 0.98
C ALA A 26 4.89 3.05 -0.30
N ARG A 27 4.20 3.65 -1.28
CA ARG A 27 4.81 4.11 -2.54
C ARG A 27 6.00 5.05 -2.28
N GLY A 28 5.81 6.09 -1.47
CA GLY A 28 6.88 7.05 -1.17
C GLY A 28 8.09 6.43 -0.44
N LEU A 29 7.84 5.45 0.43
CA LEU A 29 8.94 4.73 1.10
C LEU A 29 9.72 3.82 0.15
N LEU A 30 9.04 3.20 -0.82
CA LEU A 30 9.67 2.41 -1.88
C LEU A 30 10.44 3.30 -2.86
N ASP A 31 9.92 4.51 -3.15
CA ASP A 31 10.65 5.50 -3.95
C ASP A 31 11.97 5.88 -3.28
N ALA A 32 11.98 5.98 -1.94
CA ALA A 32 13.17 6.18 -1.12
C ALA A 32 14.07 4.93 -0.96
N GLY A 33 13.75 3.82 -1.63
CA GLY A 33 14.60 2.62 -1.70
C GLY A 33 14.39 1.58 -0.59
N LEU A 34 13.48 1.81 0.37
CA LEU A 34 13.24 0.86 1.46
C LEU A 34 12.75 -0.51 0.93
N ARG A 35 13.07 -1.59 1.66
CA ARG A 35 12.67 -2.94 1.25
C ARG A 35 11.18 -3.18 1.53
N PRO A 36 10.46 -3.92 0.68
CA PRO A 36 9.03 -4.19 0.86
C PRO A 36 8.63 -4.74 2.24
N ALA A 37 9.45 -5.59 2.86
CA ALA A 37 9.21 -6.12 4.20
C ALA A 37 9.22 -5.01 5.28
N GLU A 38 10.18 -4.09 5.20
CA GLU A 38 10.31 -2.96 6.12
C GLU A 38 9.13 -1.99 5.94
N VAL A 39 8.81 -1.69 4.68
CA VAL A 39 7.68 -0.82 4.33
C VAL A 39 6.36 -1.36 4.86
N ALA A 40 6.13 -2.68 4.78
CA ALA A 40 4.90 -3.29 5.28
C ALA A 40 4.67 -2.98 6.77
N ALA A 41 5.70 -3.15 7.60
CA ALA A 41 5.64 -2.84 9.03
C ALA A 41 5.41 -1.32 9.26
N LEU A 42 6.14 -0.46 8.54
CA LEU A 42 6.05 1.00 8.70
C LEU A 42 4.69 1.60 8.35
N VAL A 43 3.96 0.98 7.41
CA VAL A 43 2.62 1.44 7.01
C VAL A 43 1.48 0.65 7.65
N GLY A 44 1.81 -0.29 8.56
CA GLY A 44 0.83 -1.03 9.36
C GLY A 44 0.16 -2.20 8.66
N PHE A 45 0.78 -2.79 7.63
CA PHE A 45 0.41 -4.13 7.15
C PHE A 45 1.02 -5.21 8.05
N ALA A 46 0.31 -6.32 8.18
CA ALA A 46 0.74 -7.44 9.01
C ALA A 46 2.08 -8.04 8.55
N ASP A 47 2.29 -8.11 7.23
CA ASP A 47 3.50 -8.64 6.60
C ASP A 47 3.64 -8.11 5.16
N GLN A 48 4.75 -8.46 4.51
CA GLN A 48 5.02 -8.12 3.11
C GLN A 48 3.99 -8.69 2.13
N ALA A 49 3.48 -9.90 2.37
CA ALA A 49 2.51 -10.54 1.48
C ALA A 49 1.17 -9.79 1.50
N HIS A 50 0.80 -9.26 2.66
CA HIS A 50 -0.38 -8.44 2.85
C HIS A 50 -0.25 -7.09 2.14
N LEU A 51 0.90 -6.42 2.29
CA LEU A 51 1.22 -5.24 1.49
C LEU A 51 1.17 -5.56 -0.01
N THR A 52 1.74 -6.69 -0.45
CA THR A 52 1.78 -7.09 -1.87
C THR A 52 0.37 -7.24 -2.45
N ARG A 53 -0.55 -7.88 -1.73
CA ARG A 53 -1.95 -8.05 -2.15
C ARG A 53 -2.63 -6.69 -2.39
N TRP A 54 -2.47 -5.74 -1.46
CA TRP A 54 -3.07 -4.41 -1.59
C TRP A 54 -2.38 -3.54 -2.63
N PHE A 55 -1.05 -3.57 -2.68
CA PHE A 55 -0.28 -2.79 -3.64
C PHE A 55 -0.61 -3.22 -5.08
N ARG A 56 -0.69 -4.53 -5.36
CA ARG A 56 -1.16 -5.03 -6.66
C ARG A 56 -2.60 -4.61 -6.97
N ARG A 57 -3.49 -4.67 -5.97
CA ARG A 57 -4.90 -4.26 -6.15
C ARG A 57 -5.03 -2.77 -6.49
N VAL A 58 -4.18 -1.91 -5.93
CA VAL A 58 -4.28 -0.46 -6.07
C VAL A 58 -3.44 0.07 -7.24
N LEU A 59 -2.26 -0.49 -7.48
CA LEU A 59 -1.27 0.02 -8.44
C LEU A 59 -0.91 -0.97 -9.56
N GLY A 60 -1.49 -2.17 -9.59
CA GLY A 60 -1.29 -3.16 -10.66
C GLY A 60 0.05 -3.93 -10.63
N VAL A 61 1.00 -3.53 -9.80
CA VAL A 61 2.35 -4.11 -9.72
C VAL A 61 2.69 -4.58 -8.29
N THR A 62 3.77 -5.34 -8.12
CA THR A 62 4.26 -5.69 -6.77
C THR A 62 5.11 -4.54 -6.20
N PRO A 63 5.19 -4.40 -4.86
CA PRO A 63 6.08 -3.42 -4.23
C PRO A 63 7.55 -3.57 -4.66
N ALA A 64 8.02 -4.81 -4.82
CA ALA A 64 9.38 -5.11 -5.25
C ALA A 64 9.65 -4.67 -6.69
N ALA A 65 8.74 -5.01 -7.62
CA ALA A 65 8.86 -4.59 -9.02
C ALA A 65 8.79 -3.07 -9.16
N TYR A 66 7.88 -2.43 -8.42
CA TYR A 66 7.77 -0.97 -8.37
C TYR A 66 9.08 -0.34 -7.89
N ARG A 67 9.60 -0.78 -6.72
CA ARG A 67 10.86 -0.26 -6.17
C ARG A 67 12.01 -0.42 -7.14
N ASN A 68 12.22 -1.62 -7.68
CA ASN A 68 13.30 -1.88 -8.62
C ASN A 68 13.21 -0.93 -9.83
N SER A 69 12.00 -0.74 -10.41
CA SER A 69 11.81 0.19 -11.53
C SER A 69 12.13 1.65 -11.19
N VAL A 70 12.00 2.06 -9.94
CA VAL A 70 12.35 3.41 -9.48
C VAL A 70 13.85 3.53 -9.26
N GLN A 71 14.48 2.52 -8.67
CA GLN A 71 15.92 2.50 -8.45
C GLN A 71 16.70 2.40 -9.77
N ASP A 72 16.21 1.64 -10.74
CA ASP A 72 16.83 1.51 -12.07
C ASP A 72 16.83 2.83 -12.85
N ARG A 73 15.89 3.76 -12.57
CA ARG A 73 15.87 5.09 -13.19
C ARG A 73 16.77 6.10 -12.49
N ALA A 74 17.18 5.80 -11.26
CA ALA A 74 17.97 6.71 -10.42
C ALA A 74 19.48 6.46 -10.55
N GLY A 75 19.90 5.33 -11.12
CA GLY A 75 21.28 5.02 -11.52
C GLY A 75 21.52 5.32 -12.99
#